data_AF-A0ABD0C2V3-F1
#
_entry.id   AF-A0ABD0C2V3-F1
#
_cell.length_a   1.000
_cell.length_b   1.000
_cell.length_c   1.000
_cell.angle_alpha   90.00
_cell.angle_beta   90.00
_cell.angle_gamma   90.00
#
_symmetry.space_group_name_H-M   'P 1'
#
loop_
_entity.id
_entity.type
_entity.pdbx_description
1 polymer ?
#
loop_
_entity_poly.entity_id
_entity_poly.type
_entity_poly.pdbx_seq_one_letter_code
_entity_poly.pdbx_strand_id
1 'polypeptide(L)'
;MVNESNPFKDYTNHLAETLQEKNDAYGDSFSKSLDEDGLLVLKIRLGDKLNRVSSLIKKDELKENDESLEDTLLDLAGYSILGLKYLKEHENE
;
A
#
# COMPACT_ATOMS: atom_id res chain seq x y z
N MET A 1 32.17 -5.69 -9.11
CA MET A 1 31.85 -6.66 -8.05
C MET A 1 30.42 -7.11 -8.24
N VAL A 2 30.17 -8.40 -8.04
CA VAL A 2 28.91 -9.09 -8.30
C VAL A 2 27.76 -8.39 -7.58
N ASN A 3 26.68 -8.17 -8.33
CA ASN A 3 25.37 -7.71 -7.88
C ASN A 3 24.98 -8.50 -6.62
N GLU A 4 25.04 -7.86 -5.45
CA GLU A 4 24.34 -8.35 -4.27
C GLU A 4 22.88 -8.49 -4.68
N SER A 5 22.38 -9.73 -4.73
CA SER A 5 20.96 -9.99 -4.94
C SER A 5 20.22 -9.31 -3.78
N ASN A 6 19.64 -8.13 -4.04
CA ASN A 6 18.83 -7.42 -3.07
C ASN A 6 17.54 -8.24 -2.91
N PRO A 7 17.35 -8.93 -1.77
CA PRO A 7 16.23 -9.86 -1.59
C PRO A 7 14.88 -9.14 -1.52
N PHE A 8 14.88 -7.81 -1.35
CA PHE A 8 13.66 -7.01 -1.29
C PHE A 8 13.12 -6.65 -2.68
N LYS A 9 13.93 -6.81 -3.74
CA LYS A 9 13.54 -6.41 -5.10
C LYS A 9 12.27 -7.09 -5.55
N ASP A 10 12.11 -8.38 -5.29
CA ASP A 10 10.95 -9.14 -5.75
C ASP A 10 9.66 -8.59 -5.10
N TYR A 11 9.69 -8.33 -3.79
CA TYR A 11 8.57 -7.73 -3.06
C TYR A 11 8.25 -6.32 -3.57
N THR A 12 9.27 -5.48 -3.79
CA THR A 12 9.05 -4.09 -4.23
C THR A 12 8.66 -3.98 -5.69
N ASN A 13 9.15 -4.88 -6.55
CA ASN A 13 8.76 -4.93 -7.96
C ASN A 13 7.32 -5.42 -8.08
N HIS A 14 6.95 -6.47 -7.34
CA HIS A 14 5.57 -6.95 -7.29
C HIS A 14 4.61 -5.88 -6.76
N LEU A 15 5.02 -5.14 -5.73
CA LEU A 15 4.24 -3.99 -5.22
C LEU A 15 4.08 -2.91 -6.30
N ALA A 16 5.16 -2.57 -7.02
CA ALA A 16 5.11 -1.57 -8.09
C ALA A 16 4.17 -1.99 -9.22
N GLU A 17 4.23 -3.24 -9.66
CA GLU A 17 3.31 -3.82 -10.65
C GLU A 17 1.86 -3.74 -10.17
N THR A 18 1.59 -4.17 -8.92
CA THR A 18 0.25 -4.12 -8.32
C THR A 18 -0.31 -2.70 -8.24
N LEU A 19 0.52 -1.73 -7.86
CA LEU A 19 0.12 -0.32 -7.81
C LEU A 19 -0.19 0.22 -9.21
N GLN A 20 0.60 -0.15 -10.21
CA GLN A 20 0.37 0.24 -11.60
C GLN A 20 -0.94 -0.36 -12.13
N GLU A 21 -1.18 -1.66 -11.94
CA GLU A 21 -2.41 -2.34 -12.35
C GLU A 21 -3.65 -1.70 -11.69
N LYS A 22 -3.59 -1.41 -10.39
CA LYS A 22 -4.68 -0.73 -9.67
C LYS A 22 -4.89 0.69 -10.21
N ASN A 23 -3.82 1.43 -10.49
CA ASN A 23 -3.93 2.77 -11.06
C ASN A 23 -4.51 2.75 -12.48
N ASP A 24 -4.21 1.74 -13.29
CA ASP A 24 -4.79 1.59 -14.63
C ASP A 24 -6.28 1.20 -14.56
N ALA A 25 -6.67 0.39 -13.58
CA ALA A 25 -8.06 -0.06 -13.37
C ALA A 25 -8.97 1.02 -12.77
N TYR A 26 -8.48 1.77 -11.79
CA TYR A 26 -9.29 2.72 -11.00
C TYR A 26 -8.92 4.19 -11.25
N GLY A 27 -7.92 4.46 -12.10
CA GLY A 27 -7.30 5.76 -12.24
C GLY A 27 -6.59 6.20 -10.97
N ASP A 28 -6.23 7.49 -10.92
CA ASP A 28 -5.63 8.14 -9.75
C ASP A 28 -6.64 8.44 -8.62
N SER A 29 -7.51 7.46 -8.34
CA SER A 29 -8.62 7.56 -7.39
C SER A 29 -8.16 7.89 -5.96
N PHE A 30 -6.97 7.41 -5.58
CA PHE A 30 -6.41 7.71 -4.26
C PHE A 30 -6.03 9.19 -4.13
N SER A 31 -5.28 9.75 -5.08
CA SER A 31 -4.89 11.17 -5.03
C SER A 31 -6.13 12.06 -5.08
N LYS A 32 -7.12 11.74 -5.93
CA LYS A 32 -8.41 12.44 -5.96
C LYS A 32 -9.11 12.46 -4.60
N SER A 33 -9.10 11.34 -3.86
CA SER A 33 -9.69 11.31 -2.51
C SER A 33 -8.91 12.18 -1.52
N LEU A 34 -7.60 12.35 -1.70
CA LEU A 34 -6.82 13.29 -0.88
C LEU A 34 -7.11 14.75 -1.26
N ASP A 35 -7.32 15.04 -2.55
CA ASP A 35 -7.72 16.37 -3.03
C ASP A 35 -9.10 16.78 -2.49
N GLU A 36 -10.06 15.85 -2.51
CA GLU A 36 -11.44 16.08 -2.12
C GLU A 36 -11.64 16.11 -0.59
N ASP A 37 -11.08 15.13 0.13
CA ASP A 37 -11.37 14.89 1.55
C ASP A 37 -10.16 15.17 2.48
N GLY A 38 -9.00 15.49 1.91
CA GLY A 38 -7.78 15.87 2.63
C GLY A 38 -6.94 14.71 3.16
N LEU A 39 -5.77 15.05 3.71
CA LEU A 39 -4.76 14.10 4.21
C LEU A 39 -5.24 13.17 5.33
N LEU A 40 -6.38 13.46 5.98
CA LEU A 40 -6.96 12.57 6.98
C LEU A 40 -7.35 11.21 6.38
N VAL A 41 -7.72 11.17 5.09
CA VAL A 41 -8.01 9.93 4.37
C VAL A 41 -6.81 8.99 4.38
N LEU A 42 -5.59 9.47 4.14
CA LEU A 42 -4.37 8.65 4.22
C LEU A 42 -4.23 7.98 5.59
N LYS A 43 -4.39 8.75 6.68
CA LYS A 43 -4.33 8.21 8.05
C LYS A 43 -5.40 7.15 8.29
N ILE A 44 -6.63 7.37 7.81
CA ILE A 44 -7.73 6.40 7.96
C ILE A 44 -7.40 5.11 7.22
N ARG A 45 -7.01 5.18 5.94
CA ARG A 45 -6.70 4.00 5.12
C ARG A 45 -5.56 3.16 5.71
N LEU A 46 -4.48 3.81 6.16
CA LEU A 46 -3.38 3.11 6.85
C LEU A 46 -3.85 2.47 8.15
N GLY A 47 -4.69 3.19 8.92
CA GLY A 47 -5.29 2.68 10.16
C GLY A 47 -6.15 1.44 9.94
N ASP A 48 -6.97 1.42 8.90
CA ASP A 48 -7.80 0.26 8.54
C ASP A 48 -6.94 -0.98 8.30
N LYS A 49 -5.83 -0.84 7.56
CA LYS A 49 -4.92 -1.96 7.27
C LYS A 49 -4.16 -2.42 8.51
N LEU A 50 -3.70 -1.48 9.33
CA LEU A 50 -3.02 -1.82 10.60
C LEU A 50 -3.96 -2.55 11.58
N ASN A 51 -5.22 -2.12 11.66
CA ASN A 51 -6.25 -2.79 12.46
C ASN A 51 -6.52 -4.21 11.94
N ARG A 52 -6.50 -4.40 10.62
CA ARG A 52 -6.62 -5.71 9.99
C ARG A 52 -5.43 -6.61 10.33
N VAL A 53 -4.19 -6.13 10.19
CA VAL A 53 -2.97 -6.86 10.62
C VAL A 53 -3.12 -7.33 12.06
N SER A 54 -3.50 -6.41 12.95
CA SER A 54 -3.70 -6.72 14.37
C SER A 54 -4.76 -7.79 14.60
N SER A 55 -5.81 -7.81 13.77
CA SER A 55 -6.90 -8.79 13.88
C SER A 55 -6.48 -10.17 13.38
N LEU A 56 -5.77 -10.24 12.24
CA LEU A 56 -5.27 -11.49 11.67
C LEU A 56 -4.26 -12.17 12.60
N ILE A 57 -3.32 -11.40 13.17
CA ILE A 57 -2.35 -11.91 14.16
C ILE A 57 -3.05 -12.52 15.38
N LYS A 58 -4.09 -11.85 15.90
CA LYS A 58 -4.82 -12.32 17.09
C LYS A 58 -5.59 -13.62 16.86
N LYS A 59 -6.03 -13.86 15.62
CA LYS A 59 -6.82 -15.05 15.27
C LYS A 59 -5.96 -16.26 14.92
N ASP A 60 -4.63 -16.11 14.84
CA ASP A 60 -3.72 -17.12 14.29
C ASP A 60 -4.14 -17.59 12.88
N GLU A 61 -4.90 -16.73 12.17
CA GLU A 61 -5.37 -16.96 10.81
C GLU A 61 -4.24 -16.59 9.83
N LEU A 62 -3.18 -17.40 9.83
CA LEU A 62 -2.12 -17.36 8.83
C LEU A 62 -2.52 -18.01 7.50
N LYS A 63 -3.77 -18.49 7.37
CA LYS A 63 -4.23 -19.32 6.24
C LYS A 63 -5.24 -18.61 5.34
N GLU A 64 -4.88 -18.56 4.05
CA GLU A 64 -5.70 -18.73 2.83
C GLU A 64 -7.19 -18.31 2.88
N ASN A 65 -7.48 -17.12 3.40
CA ASN A 65 -8.76 -16.43 3.15
C ASN A 65 -8.51 -15.34 2.09
N ASP A 66 -9.56 -14.84 1.44
CA ASP A 66 -9.53 -13.86 0.32
C ASP A 66 -8.70 -12.57 0.55
N GLU A 67 -8.24 -12.34 1.77
CA GLU A 67 -7.36 -11.22 2.14
C GLU A 67 -6.41 -11.68 3.25
N SER A 68 -5.27 -12.23 2.84
CA SER A 68 -4.26 -12.80 3.72
C SER A 68 -3.48 -11.73 4.51
N LEU A 69 -2.68 -12.17 5.49
CA LEU A 69 -1.75 -11.26 6.19
C LEU A 69 -0.72 -10.67 5.21
N GLU A 70 -0.28 -11.44 4.23
CA GLU A 70 0.65 -10.99 3.19
C GLU A 70 0.02 -9.88 2.33
N ASP A 71 -1.21 -10.09 1.83
CA ASP A 71 -1.95 -9.08 1.07
C ASP A 71 -2.15 -7.81 1.89
N THR A 72 -2.47 -7.96 3.18
CA THR A 72 -2.67 -6.82 4.08
C THR A 72 -1.38 -6.02 4.29
N LEU A 73 -0.23 -6.69 4.37
CA LEU A 73 1.08 -6.04 4.48
C LEU A 73 1.47 -5.34 3.18
N LEU A 74 1.22 -5.96 2.02
CA LEU A 74 1.39 -5.35 0.70
C LEU A 74 0.50 -4.11 0.52
N ASP A 75 -0.76 -4.18 0.93
CA ASP A 75 -1.68 -3.03 0.91
C ASP A 75 -1.18 -1.90 1.81
N LEU A 76 -0.70 -2.20 3.02
CA LEU A 76 -0.17 -1.19 3.93
C LEU A 76 1.07 -0.49 3.33
N ALA A 77 1.96 -1.25 2.71
CA ALA A 77 3.10 -0.71 1.96
C ALA A 77 2.63 0.13 0.77
N GLY A 78 1.65 -0.35 0.01
CA GLY A 78 1.06 0.34 -1.14
C GLY A 78 0.46 1.69 -0.79
N TYR A 79 -0.40 1.75 0.23
CA TYR A 79 -0.98 3.02 0.70
C TYR A 79 0.08 3.99 1.22
N SER A 80 1.16 3.48 1.82
CA SER A 80 2.29 4.31 2.25
C SER A 80 3.02 4.94 1.05
N ILE A 81 3.25 4.15 -0.02
CA ILE A 81 3.88 4.63 -1.25
C ILE A 81 2.97 5.60 -2.01
N LEU A 82 1.66 5.33 -2.10
CA LEU A 82 0.70 6.24 -2.71
C LEU A 82 0.66 7.59 -1.99
N GLY A 83 0.64 7.59 -0.65
CA GLY A 83 0.73 8.81 0.15
C GLY A 83 2.06 9.57 -0.08
N LEU A 84 3.18 8.86 -0.16
CA LEU A 84 4.47 9.47 -0.47
C LEU A 84 4.51 10.08 -1.88
N LYS A 85 3.97 9.38 -2.88
CA LYS A 85 3.85 9.89 -4.26
C LYS A 85 3.04 11.18 -4.27
N TYR A 86 1.87 11.18 -3.65
CA TYR A 86 1.02 12.37 -3.52
C TYR A 86 1.79 13.54 -2.90
N LEU A 87 2.43 13.34 -1.74
CA LEU A 87 3.16 14.42 -1.06
C LEU A 87 4.30 14.98 -1.92
N LYS A 88 4.99 14.14 -2.69
CA LYS A 88 6.06 14.60 -3.59
C LYS A 88 5.54 15.37 -4.80
N GLU A 89 4.40 14.97 -5.34
CA GLU A 89 3.77 15.66 -6.47
C GLU A 89 3.21 17.02 -6.06
N HIS A 90 2.85 17.19 -4.78
CA HIS A 90 2.25 18.40 -4.22
C HIS A 90 3.23 19.20 -3.31
N GLU A 91 4.52 18.85 -3.27
CA GLU A 91 5.52 19.50 -2.40
C GLU A 91 5.79 20.97 -2.80
N ASN A 92 5.36 21.39 -3.99
CA ASN A 92 5.59 22.73 -4.55
C ASN A 92 4.29 23.48 -4.93
N GLU A 93 3.13 23.01 -4.48
CA GLU A 93 1.86 23.73 -4.56
C GLU A 93 1.64 24.62 -3.33
#